data_AF-A0A7R8AF81-F1
#
_entry.id   AF-A0A7R8AF81-F1
#
_cell.length_a   1.000
_cell.length_b   1.000
_cell.length_c   1.000
_cell.angle_alpha   90.00
_cell.angle_beta   90.00
_cell.angle_gamma   90.00
#
_symmetry.space_group_name_H-M   'P 1'
#
loop_
_entity.id
_entity.type
_entity.pdbx_description
1 polymer ?
#
loop_
_entity_poly.entity_id
_entity_poly.type
_entity_poly.pdbx_seq_one_letter_code
_entity_poly.pdbx_strand_id
1 'polypeptide(L)'
;MEGIEVLAGGERQGSLGNFLKSTVLLNPDLASKVYTEEIFGPVLCVRTFKTEEEAIALANDTQFGLGATIYTADIARALRVSQEVEAGTLGINTGFVPNKLSPFRGWKQSGIGREGGPDGLKSYLQSKTIHINMALNR
;
A
#
# COMPACT_ATOMS: atom_id res chain seq x y z
N MET A 1 -9.33 0.16 -24.28
CA MET A 1 -9.48 -1.13 -23.59
C MET A 1 -9.14 -2.31 -24.51
N GLU A 2 -8.38 -2.11 -25.59
CA GLU A 2 -7.88 -3.23 -26.38
C GLU A 2 -6.80 -3.95 -25.55
N GLY A 3 -6.88 -5.28 -25.46
CA GLY A 3 -5.88 -6.12 -24.78
C GLY A 3 -6.08 -6.37 -23.29
N ILE A 4 -7.18 -5.91 -22.67
CA ILE A 4 -7.50 -6.22 -21.26
C ILE A 4 -8.60 -7.27 -21.22
N GLU A 5 -8.32 -8.40 -20.58
CA GLU A 5 -9.32 -9.44 -20.35
C GLU A 5 -10.20 -9.08 -19.13
N VAL A 6 -11.50 -8.94 -19.35
CA VAL A 6 -12.49 -8.66 -18.30
C VAL A 6 -13.17 -9.97 -17.92
N LEU A 7 -12.89 -10.49 -16.73
CA LEU A 7 -13.50 -11.73 -16.23
C LEU A 7 -14.90 -11.51 -15.65
N ALA A 8 -15.15 -10.33 -15.09
CA ALA A 8 -16.44 -9.95 -14.51
C ALA A 8 -16.59 -8.42 -14.49
N GLY A 9 -17.83 -7.93 -14.50
CA GLY A 9 -18.15 -6.50 -14.36
C GLY A 9 -17.83 -5.68 -15.61
N GLY A 10 -17.22 -4.50 -15.42
CA GLY A 10 -16.85 -3.58 -16.50
C GLY A 10 -17.98 -2.64 -16.96
N GLU A 11 -19.11 -2.64 -16.26
CA GLU A 11 -20.30 -1.89 -16.67
C GLU A 11 -21.07 -1.25 -15.52
N ARG A 12 -21.95 -0.32 -15.88
CA ARG A 12 -22.89 0.33 -14.96
C ARG A 12 -23.88 -0.70 -14.41
N GLN A 13 -24.21 -0.55 -13.12
CA GLN A 13 -25.29 -1.31 -12.49
C GLN A 13 -26.58 -0.49 -12.49
N GLY A 14 -27.60 -0.96 -13.22
CA GLY A 14 -28.93 -0.32 -13.28
C GLY A 14 -28.96 1.00 -14.07
N SER A 15 -30.07 1.74 -13.97
CA SER A 15 -30.32 2.99 -14.72
C SER A 15 -30.30 4.28 -13.89
N LEU A 16 -30.28 4.16 -12.55
CA LEU A 16 -30.23 5.29 -11.60
C LEU A 16 -28.98 5.17 -10.69
N GLY A 17 -28.62 6.26 -10.00
CA GLY A 17 -27.47 6.33 -9.07
C GLY A 17 -26.10 6.18 -9.72
N ASN A 18 -25.03 6.20 -8.93
CA ASN A 18 -23.63 6.08 -9.40
C ASN A 18 -23.07 4.68 -9.14
N PHE A 19 -23.78 3.64 -9.60
CA PHE A 19 -23.42 2.26 -9.31
C PHE A 19 -22.64 1.61 -10.46
N LEU A 20 -21.56 0.93 -10.11
CA LEU A 20 -20.73 0.12 -11.00
C LEU A 20 -20.73 -1.33 -10.50
N LYS A 21 -20.70 -2.30 -11.43
CA LYS A 21 -20.47 -3.70 -11.07
C LYS A 21 -19.02 -3.89 -10.59
N SER A 22 -18.82 -4.77 -9.62
CA SER A 22 -17.49 -5.26 -9.25
C SER A 22 -16.80 -5.85 -10.48
N THR A 23 -15.62 -5.35 -10.79
CA THR A 23 -14.91 -5.64 -12.03
C THR A 23 -13.62 -6.41 -11.72
N VAL A 24 -13.36 -7.49 -12.45
CA VAL A 24 -12.12 -8.27 -12.34
C VAL A 24 -11.43 -8.27 -13.68
N LEU A 25 -10.19 -7.77 -13.71
CA LEU A 25 -9.34 -7.69 -14.89
C LEU A 25 -8.20 -8.71 -14.75
N LEU A 26 -8.01 -9.56 -15.77
CA LEU A 26 -6.95 -10.56 -15.77
C LEU A 26 -5.75 -10.09 -16.62
N ASN A 27 -4.57 -10.14 -16.02
CA ASN A 27 -3.28 -9.85 -16.65
C ASN A 27 -3.25 -8.59 -17.54
N PRO A 28 -3.69 -7.41 -17.04
CA PRO A 28 -3.58 -6.18 -17.82
C PRO A 28 -2.11 -5.90 -18.18
N ASP A 29 -1.86 -5.16 -19.27
CA ASP A 29 -0.50 -4.76 -19.63
C ASP A 29 0.15 -3.92 -18.50
N LEU A 30 1.45 -4.13 -18.24
CA LEU A 30 2.17 -3.46 -17.13
C LEU A 30 2.25 -1.94 -17.30
N ALA A 31 2.21 -1.44 -18.53
CA ALA A 31 2.19 -0.01 -18.83
C ALA A 31 0.77 0.55 -18.96
N SER A 32 -0.27 -0.27 -18.78
CA SER A 32 -1.65 0.18 -18.89
C SER A 32 -2.08 1.01 -17.69
N LYS A 33 -2.88 2.05 -17.94
CA LYS A 33 -3.41 2.93 -16.88
C LYS A 33 -4.19 2.18 -15.80
N VAL A 34 -4.93 1.13 -16.17
CA VAL A 34 -5.70 0.31 -15.21
C VAL A 34 -4.79 -0.44 -14.24
N TYR A 35 -3.50 -0.62 -14.58
CA TYR A 35 -2.52 -1.26 -13.72
C TYR A 35 -1.67 -0.23 -12.94
N THR A 36 -1.34 0.91 -13.56
CA THR A 36 -0.40 1.89 -13.00
C THR A 36 -1.04 3.05 -12.22
N GLU A 37 -2.33 3.31 -12.41
CA GLU A 37 -3.06 4.42 -11.79
C GLU A 37 -4.09 3.93 -10.76
N GLU A 38 -4.35 4.74 -9.74
CA GLU A 38 -5.36 4.44 -8.73
C GLU A 38 -6.78 4.68 -9.29
N ILE A 39 -7.55 3.60 -9.45
CA ILE A 39 -8.91 3.66 -10.04
C ILE A 39 -9.95 4.20 -9.04
N PHE A 40 -9.77 3.93 -7.74
CA PHE A 40 -10.70 4.32 -6.66
C PHE A 40 -12.15 3.80 -6.80
N GLY A 41 -12.34 2.77 -7.63
CA GLY A 41 -13.61 2.10 -7.88
C GLY A 41 -13.55 0.60 -7.57
N PRO A 42 -14.66 -0.13 -7.74
CA PRO A 42 -14.74 -1.56 -7.42
C PRO A 42 -14.08 -2.42 -8.52
N VAL A 43 -12.80 -2.19 -8.79
CA VAL A 43 -12.02 -2.84 -9.86
C VAL A 43 -10.82 -3.54 -9.24
N LEU A 44 -10.67 -4.84 -9.52
CA LEU A 44 -9.55 -5.67 -9.09
C LEU A 44 -8.75 -6.12 -10.30
N CYS A 45 -7.45 -5.85 -10.31
CA CYS A 45 -6.51 -6.41 -11.27
C CYS A 45 -5.87 -7.68 -10.69
N VAL A 46 -5.92 -8.79 -11.42
CA VAL A 46 -5.31 -10.06 -11.05
C VAL A 46 -4.14 -10.32 -12.00
N ARG A 47 -2.96 -10.56 -11.44
CA ARG A 47 -1.77 -10.95 -12.20
C ARG A 47 -1.15 -12.20 -11.60
N THR A 48 -0.66 -13.09 -12.47
CA THR A 48 0.09 -14.27 -12.06
C THR A 48 1.60 -14.01 -12.07
N PHE A 49 2.32 -14.72 -11.21
CA PHE A 49 3.79 -14.75 -11.15
C PHE A 49 4.24 -16.19 -10.87
N LYS A 50 5.51 -16.50 -11.11
CA LYS A 50 6.09 -17.84 -10.92
C LYS A 50 7.08 -17.91 -9.76
N THR A 51 7.77 -16.81 -9.46
CA THR A 51 8.85 -16.77 -8.47
C THR A 51 8.61 -15.72 -7.41
N GLU A 52 9.27 -15.87 -6.25
CA GLU A 52 9.21 -14.92 -5.15
C GLU A 52 9.80 -13.56 -5.59
N GLU A 53 10.90 -13.61 -6.34
CA GLU A 53 11.62 -12.45 -6.87
C GLU A 53 10.77 -11.67 -7.88
N GLU A 54 10.08 -12.38 -8.79
CA GLU A 54 9.14 -11.77 -9.74
C GLU A 54 7.98 -11.09 -9.02
N ALA A 55 7.42 -11.73 -7.99
CA ALA A 55 6.31 -11.16 -7.21
C ALA A 55 6.72 -9.85 -6.51
N ILE A 56 7.91 -9.84 -5.91
CA ILE A 56 8.46 -8.65 -5.24
C ILE A 56 8.71 -7.54 -6.27
N ALA A 57 9.33 -7.87 -7.40
CA ALA A 57 9.58 -6.91 -8.47
C ALA A 57 8.28 -6.27 -8.98
N LEU A 58 7.25 -7.10 -9.26
CA LEU A 58 5.93 -6.62 -9.68
C LEU A 58 5.22 -5.78 -8.62
N ALA A 59 5.34 -6.14 -7.34
CA ALA A 59 4.73 -5.40 -6.24
C ALA A 59 5.38 -4.02 -6.03
N ASN A 60 6.69 -3.92 -6.27
CA ASN A 60 7.46 -2.69 -6.10
C ASN A 60 7.51 -1.83 -7.37
N ASP A 61 7.16 -2.36 -8.55
CA ASP A 61 7.07 -1.63 -9.82
C ASP A 61 5.82 -0.73 -9.87
N THR A 62 5.82 0.26 -8.98
CA THR A 62 4.77 1.25 -8.84
C THR A 62 5.34 2.52 -8.19
N GLN A 63 4.74 3.65 -8.50
CA GLN A 63 5.03 4.93 -7.83
C GLN A 63 4.44 5.01 -6.41
N PHE A 64 3.56 4.07 -6.05
CA PHE A 64 2.85 4.03 -4.77
C PHE A 64 3.49 3.04 -3.79
N GLY A 65 3.07 3.08 -2.53
CA GLY A 65 3.57 2.21 -1.47
C GLY A 65 2.82 2.38 -0.16
N LEU A 66 1.47 2.44 -0.20
CA LEU A 66 0.64 2.71 0.97
C LEU A 66 0.47 1.47 1.86
N GLY A 67 -0.14 0.44 1.30
CA GLY A 67 -0.45 -0.81 1.99
C GLY A 67 -0.22 -2.02 1.09
N ALA A 68 0.20 -3.12 1.68
CA ALA A 68 0.36 -4.40 0.99
C ALA A 68 -0.22 -5.55 1.83
N THR A 69 -0.41 -6.71 1.21
CA THR A 69 -0.80 -7.93 1.92
C THR A 69 -0.14 -9.15 1.29
N ILE A 70 0.33 -10.06 2.14
CA ILE A 70 0.96 -11.32 1.74
C ILE A 70 0.12 -12.47 2.30
N TYR A 71 -0.24 -13.45 1.45
CA TYR A 71 -0.89 -14.68 1.87
C TYR A 71 0.05 -15.87 1.63
N THR A 72 0.46 -16.55 2.71
CA THR A 72 1.32 -17.73 2.67
C THR A 72 1.25 -18.51 3.99
N ALA A 73 1.35 -19.83 3.93
CA ALA A 73 1.49 -20.67 5.11
C ALA A 73 2.94 -20.74 5.64
N ASP A 74 3.93 -20.38 4.80
CA ASP A 74 5.34 -20.35 5.16
C ASP A 74 5.70 -19.01 5.82
N ILE A 75 6.00 -19.05 7.12
CA ILE A 75 6.36 -17.87 7.92
C ILE A 75 7.72 -17.28 7.53
N ALA A 76 8.69 -18.11 7.12
CA ALA A 76 9.99 -17.63 6.70
C ALA A 76 9.87 -16.85 5.38
N ARG A 77 9.05 -17.36 4.45
CA ARG A 77 8.67 -16.62 3.24
C ARG A 77 7.94 -15.33 3.57
N ALA A 78 6.95 -15.37 4.48
CA ALA A 78 6.20 -14.19 4.86
C ALA A 78 7.14 -13.07 5.35
N LEU A 79 8.08 -13.40 6.23
CA LEU A 79 9.04 -12.44 6.77
C LEU A 79 10.00 -11.91 5.70
N ARG A 80 10.62 -12.77 4.89
CA ARG A 80 11.52 -12.34 3.80
C ARG A 80 10.81 -11.39 2.83
N VAL A 81 9.66 -11.81 2.29
CA VAL A 81 8.92 -11.00 1.31
C VAL A 81 8.43 -9.69 1.94
N SER A 82 7.99 -9.70 3.20
CA SER A 82 7.53 -8.48 3.88
C SER A 82 8.61 -7.42 4.07
N GLN A 83 9.88 -7.82 4.14
CA GLN A 83 11.00 -6.90 4.28
C GLN A 83 11.38 -6.24 2.96
N GLU A 84 11.15 -6.92 1.83
CA GLU A 84 11.48 -6.45 0.49
C GLU A 84 10.36 -5.63 -0.18
N VAL A 85 9.10 -5.83 0.23
CA VAL A 85 7.96 -5.07 -0.31
C VAL A 85 7.93 -3.65 0.27
N GLU A 86 7.99 -2.66 -0.63
CA GLU A 86 8.07 -1.23 -0.31
C GLU A 86 6.69 -0.63 0.00
N ALA A 87 6.10 -1.04 1.12
CA ALA A 87 4.82 -0.53 1.61
C ALA A 87 4.94 0.01 3.03
N GLY A 88 4.17 1.06 3.36
CA GLY A 88 4.20 1.63 4.70
C GLY A 88 3.45 0.81 5.74
N THR A 89 2.50 -0.02 5.29
CA THR A 89 1.76 -0.97 6.11
C THR A 89 1.60 -2.30 5.39
N LEU A 90 1.63 -3.40 6.12
CA LEU A 90 1.59 -4.74 5.53
C LEU A 90 0.81 -5.71 6.42
N GLY A 91 -0.13 -6.44 5.81
CA GLY A 91 -0.83 -7.56 6.44
C GLY A 91 -0.26 -8.91 5.99
N ILE A 92 -0.14 -9.88 6.90
CA ILE A 92 0.22 -11.26 6.58
C ILE A 92 -0.99 -12.14 6.92
N ASN A 93 -1.48 -12.89 5.93
CA ASN A 93 -2.68 -13.74 6.03
C ASN A 93 -3.96 -13.00 6.45
N THR A 94 -4.01 -11.69 6.21
CA THR A 94 -5.16 -10.81 6.40
C THR A 94 -4.95 -9.57 5.55
N GLY A 95 -6.05 -8.98 5.06
CA GLY A 95 -5.99 -7.59 4.61
C GLY A 95 -5.47 -6.72 5.76
N PHE A 96 -4.64 -5.72 5.45
CA PHE A 96 -4.17 -4.79 6.46
C PHE A 96 -5.36 -4.04 7.08
N VAL A 97 -5.44 -4.02 8.40
CA VAL A 97 -6.47 -3.28 9.16
C VAL A 97 -5.78 -2.19 9.96
N PRO A 98 -6.07 -0.90 9.70
CA PRO A 98 -5.50 0.20 10.47
C PRO A 98 -5.80 0.10 11.97
N ASN A 99 -4.79 0.33 12.80
CA ASN A 99 -4.92 0.40 14.25
C ASN A 99 -4.51 1.79 14.73
N LYS A 100 -5.30 2.39 15.63
CA LYS A 100 -5.03 3.71 16.22
C LYS A 100 -3.67 3.80 16.90
N LEU A 101 -3.15 2.68 17.43
CA LEU A 101 -1.88 2.63 18.15
C LEU A 101 -0.66 2.37 17.25
N SER A 102 -0.89 1.97 16.00
CA SER A 102 0.18 1.67 15.05
C SER A 102 0.29 2.81 14.03
N PRO A 103 1.51 3.15 13.57
CA PRO A 103 1.67 4.14 12.53
C PRO A 103 1.10 3.64 11.20
N PHE A 104 0.40 4.52 10.50
CA PHE A 104 -0.02 4.38 9.12
C PHE A 104 0.75 5.39 8.28
N ARG A 105 1.33 4.94 7.17
CA ARG A 105 2.11 5.80 6.27
C ARG A 105 2.17 5.22 4.87
N GLY A 106 2.54 6.06 3.91
CA GLY A 106 2.98 5.63 2.58
C GLY A 106 4.49 5.62 2.42
N TRP A 107 4.97 4.80 1.50
CA TRP A 107 6.28 4.93 0.83
C TRP A 107 6.11 5.66 -0.50
N LYS A 108 7.23 6.10 -1.09
CA LYS A 108 7.27 6.74 -2.42
C LYS A 108 6.27 7.90 -2.52
N GLN A 109 5.45 7.94 -3.56
CA GLN A 109 4.46 9.00 -3.76
C GLN A 109 3.19 8.81 -2.92
N SER A 110 3.06 7.74 -2.14
CA SER A 110 1.92 7.54 -1.23
C SER A 110 1.98 8.41 0.03
N GLY A 111 2.96 9.30 0.15
CA GLY A 111 2.96 10.38 1.14
C GLY A 111 4.22 10.48 1.98
N ILE A 112 4.29 11.56 2.75
CA ILE A 112 5.39 11.89 3.67
C ILE A 112 4.84 11.96 5.09
N GLY A 113 5.57 11.41 6.05
CA GLY A 113 5.18 11.39 7.46
C GLY A 113 4.47 10.11 7.86
N ARG A 114 3.80 10.17 9.02
CA ARG A 114 3.08 9.06 9.66
C ARG A 114 1.85 9.62 10.34
N GLU A 115 0.76 8.86 10.31
CA GLU A 115 -0.46 9.09 11.09
C GLU A 115 -0.66 7.94 12.07
N GLY A 116 -1.41 8.15 13.16
CA GLY A 116 -1.64 7.11 14.17
C GLY A 116 -0.40 6.78 15.02
N GLY A 117 -0.65 6.11 16.15
CA GLY A 117 0.37 5.76 17.13
C GLY A 117 1.16 6.96 17.68
N PRO A 118 2.24 6.69 18.43
CA PRO A 118 3.12 7.73 18.95
C PRO A 118 3.84 8.52 17.83
N ASP A 119 4.09 7.89 16.69
CA ASP A 119 4.77 8.55 15.57
C ASP A 119 3.91 9.62 14.90
N GLY A 120 2.60 9.39 14.78
CA GLY A 120 1.68 10.41 14.27
C GLY A 120 1.63 11.65 15.15
N LEU A 121 1.72 11.49 16.47
CA LEU A 121 1.76 12.62 17.40
C LEU A 121 3.00 13.50 17.20
N LYS A 122 4.16 12.90 16.89
CA LYS A 122 5.42 13.65 16.69
C LYS A 122 5.31 14.72 15.61
N SER A 123 4.46 14.51 14.59
CA SER A 123 4.21 15.47 13.51
C SER A 123 3.60 16.80 14.03
N TYR A 124 3.00 16.80 15.21
CA TYR A 124 2.38 17.97 15.84
C TYR A 124 3.23 18.55 16.99
N LEU A 125 4.39 17.96 17.29
CA LEU A 125 5.27 18.41 18.37
C LEU A 125 6.44 19.22 17.80
N GLN A 126 7.03 20.08 18.64
CA GLN A 126 8.23 20.83 18.32
C GLN A 126 9.34 20.52 19.33
N SER A 127 10.49 20.04 18.86
CA SER A 127 11.64 19.76 19.71
C SER A 127 12.36 21.05 20.10
N LYS A 128 12.74 21.17 21.38
CA LYS A 128 13.56 22.27 21.90
C LYS A 128 14.77 21.70 22.63
N THR A 129 15.96 22.07 22.19
CA THR A 129 17.21 21.72 22.87
C THR A 129 17.63 22.87 23.78
N ILE A 130 17.99 22.56 25.02
CA ILE A 130 18.45 23.53 26.02
C ILE A 130 19.82 23.09 26.52
N HIS A 131 20.80 24.00 26.45
CA HIS A 131 22.13 23.81 27.02
C HIS A 131 22.30 24.74 28.22
N ILE A 132 22.76 24.21 29.35
CA ILE A 132 23.02 24.98 30.56
C ILE A 132 24.52 24.88 30.87
N ASN A 133 25.19 26.03 30.90
CA ASN A 133 26.58 26.10 31.36
C ASN A 133 26.61 26.15 32.89
N MET A 134 27.07 25.06 33.52
CA MET A 134 27.19 24.94 34.98
C MET A 134 28.50 25.52 35.54
N ALA A 135 29.38 26.07 34.71
CA ALA A 135 30.69 26.58 35.14
C ALA A 135 30.66 27.95 35.86
N LEU A 136 29.48 28.55 36.05
CA LEU A 136 29.32 29.87 36.68
C LEU A 136 29.28 29.84 38.23
N ASN A 137 29.40 28.67 38.86
CA ASN A 137 29.56 28.55 40.32
C ASN A 137 31.05 28.44 40.70
N ARG A 138 31.78 29.55 40.60
CA ARG A 138 33.00 29.83 41.39
C ARG A 138 33.10 31.33 41.68
#